data_AF-A0A816T8N4-F1
#
_entry.id   AF-A0A816T8N4-F1
#
_cell.length_a   1.000
_cell.length_b   1.000
_cell.length_c   1.000
_cell.angle_alpha   90.00
_cell.angle_beta   90.00
_cell.angle_gamma   90.00
#
_symmetry.space_group_name_H-M   'P 1'
#
loop_
_entity.id
_entity.type
_entity.pdbx_description
1 polymer ?
#
loop_
_entity_poly.entity_id
_entity_poly.type
_entity_poly.pdbx_seq_one_letter_code
_entity_poly.pdbx_strand_id
1 'polypeptide(L)'
;MLFLCKLRYFCLHTFDTISWICLCMGILDRYLISSREVRLRQLSKTRKQTKLIILFVASFIGLHSISLAVYYDVSQLGQCIIYSTFYLYYYRYIFQIMFHGIIPIISFSIFEFLTYKQLKILKNKQNITKNVNVDRQLSRMFLLTSFRIVLSTIPYSAESTYCLIFADSSQQQIS
;
A
#
# COMPACT_ATOMS: atom_id res chain seq x y z
N MET A 1 25.55 -13.51 1.97
CA MET A 1 25.04 -12.28 1.33
C MET A 1 23.73 -12.49 0.57
N LEU A 2 23.62 -13.49 -0.31
CA LEU A 2 22.40 -13.87 -1.05
C LEU A 2 21.10 -13.91 -0.22
N PHE A 3 21.13 -14.65 0.91
CA PHE A 3 19.95 -14.82 1.76
C PHE A 3 19.46 -13.51 2.37
N LEU A 4 20.39 -12.64 2.80
CA LEU A 4 20.06 -11.37 3.44
C LEU A 4 19.39 -10.40 2.46
N CYS A 5 19.76 -10.49 1.18
CA CYS A 5 19.18 -9.62 0.17
C CYS A 5 17.78 -10.05 -0.22
N LYS A 6 17.56 -11.35 -0.45
CA LYS A 6 16.23 -11.90 -0.69
C LYS A 6 15.31 -11.61 0.50
N LEU A 7 15.80 -11.81 1.72
CA LEU A 7 15.07 -11.52 2.95
C LEU A 7 14.71 -10.04 3.07
N ARG A 8 15.64 -9.12 2.80
CA ARG A 8 15.38 -7.68 2.88
C ARG A 8 14.27 -7.25 1.92
N TYR A 9 14.34 -7.65 0.66
CA TYR A 9 13.32 -7.30 -0.34
C TYR A 9 11.97 -7.95 -0.01
N PHE A 10 11.98 -9.22 0.40
CA PHE A 10 10.78 -9.93 0.85
C PHE A 10 10.12 -9.23 2.04
N CYS A 11 10.89 -8.92 3.09
CA CYS A 11 10.38 -8.26 4.28
C CYS A 11 9.84 -6.87 3.98
N LEU A 12 10.59 -6.03 3.25
CA LEU A 12 10.13 -4.68 2.90
C LEU A 12 8.81 -4.73 2.12
N HIS A 13 8.76 -5.51 1.06
CA HIS A 13 7.57 -5.64 0.22
C HIS A 13 6.35 -6.17 1.02
N THR A 14 6.58 -7.20 1.84
CA THR A 14 5.51 -7.81 2.65
C THR A 14 5.00 -6.85 3.72
N PHE A 15 5.90 -6.18 4.47
CA PHE A 15 5.52 -5.23 5.51
C PHE A 15 4.83 -3.99 4.94
N ASP A 16 5.29 -3.47 3.80
CA ASP A 16 4.65 -2.36 3.12
C ASP A 16 3.23 -2.74 2.71
N THR A 17 3.07 -3.84 1.96
CA THR A 17 1.74 -4.26 1.48
C THR A 17 0.78 -4.53 2.65
N ILE A 18 1.24 -5.19 3.72
CA ILE A 18 0.43 -5.42 4.93
C ILE A 18 0.02 -4.10 5.58
N SER A 19 0.95 -3.14 5.69
CA SER A 19 0.66 -1.83 6.28
C SER A 19 -0.41 -1.08 5.50
N TRP A 20 -0.34 -1.11 4.17
CA TRP A 20 -1.31 -0.44 3.30
C TRP A 20 -2.69 -1.06 3.44
N ILE A 21 -2.78 -2.39 3.52
CA ILE A 21 -4.04 -3.09 3.69
C ILE A 21 -4.64 -2.83 5.06
N CYS A 22 -3.81 -2.81 6.12
CA CYS A 22 -4.25 -2.42 7.45
C CYS A 22 -4.80 -1.00 7.48
N LEU A 23 -4.15 -0.06 6.77
CA LEU A 23 -4.64 1.31 6.62
C LEU A 23 -6.00 1.34 5.91
N CYS A 24 -6.15 0.67 4.77
CA CYS A 24 -7.41 0.60 4.04
C CYS A 24 -8.54 -0.01 4.89
N MET A 25 -8.28 -1.12 5.59
CA MET A 25 -9.26 -1.73 6.49
C MET A 25 -9.61 -0.83 7.67
N GLY A 26 -8.63 -0.10 8.23
CA GLY A 26 -8.87 0.85 9.31
C GLY A 26 -9.75 2.03 8.89
N ILE A 27 -9.60 2.52 7.66
CA ILE A 27 -10.45 3.57 7.11
C ILE A 27 -11.84 3.02 6.77
N LEU A 28 -11.94 1.83 6.19
CA LEU A 28 -13.21 1.14 5.92
C LEU A 28 -14.01 0.88 7.19
N ASP A 29 -13.39 0.37 8.25
CA ASP A 29 -14.07 0.12 9.52
C ASP A 29 -14.64 1.42 10.11
N ARG A 30 -13.88 2.51 10.05
CA ARG A 30 -14.38 3.82 10.45
C ARG A 30 -15.51 4.33 9.57
N TYR A 31 -15.43 4.13 8.26
CA TYR A 31 -16.51 4.48 7.36
C TYR A 31 -17.80 3.72 7.73
N LEU A 32 -17.71 2.42 8.00
CA LEU A 32 -18.86 1.58 8.39
C LEU A 32 -19.44 2.01 9.74
N ILE A 33 -18.60 2.27 10.74
CA ILE A 33 -19.02 2.72 12.09
C ILE A 33 -19.66 4.12 12.04
N SER A 34 -19.09 5.01 11.23
CA SER A 34 -19.56 6.39 11.02
C SER A 34 -20.76 6.49 10.09
N SER A 35 -21.07 5.44 9.32
CA SER A 35 -22.22 5.45 8.41
C SER A 35 -23.54 5.51 9.19
N ARG A 36 -24.51 6.24 8.64
CA ARG A 36 -25.82 6.47 9.26
C ARG A 36 -26.76 5.28 9.04
N GLU A 37 -26.44 4.40 8.10
CA GLU A 37 -27.21 3.19 7.81
C GLU A 37 -26.89 2.07 8.79
N VAL A 38 -27.93 1.55 9.45
CA VAL A 38 -27.82 0.43 10.39
C VAL A 38 -27.27 -0.83 9.71
N ARG A 39 -27.62 -1.06 8.43
CA ARG A 39 -27.10 -2.16 7.61
C ARG A 39 -25.58 -2.08 7.40
N LEU A 40 -25.06 -0.87 7.16
CA LEU A 40 -23.62 -0.65 7.01
C LEU A 40 -22.88 -0.76 8.35
N ARG A 41 -23.52 -0.35 9.45
CA ARG A 41 -22.98 -0.54 10.82
C ARG A 41 -22.85 -2.00 11.22
N GLN A 42 -23.83 -2.84 10.84
CA GLN A 42 -23.78 -4.29 11.06
C GLN A 42 -22.72 -4.99 10.21
N LEU A 43 -22.27 -4.34 9.13
CA LEU A 43 -21.20 -4.81 8.26
C LEU A 43 -19.80 -4.54 8.84
N SER A 44 -19.67 -3.70 9.88
CA SER A 44 -18.44 -3.57 10.65
C SER A 44 -18.13 -4.91 11.32
N LYS A 45 -17.09 -5.56 10.78
CA LYS A 45 -16.67 -6.89 11.18
C LYS A 45 -16.25 -6.85 12.65
N THR A 46 -16.68 -7.84 13.44
CA THR A 46 -16.21 -7.98 14.83
C THR A 46 -14.68 -8.10 14.84
N ARG A 47 -14.00 -7.61 15.89
CA ARG A 47 -12.52 -7.66 16.01
C ARG A 47 -11.90 -9.01 15.61
N LYS A 48 -12.58 -10.13 15.87
CA LYS A 48 -12.15 -11.48 15.48
C LYS A 48 -12.16 -11.69 13.96
N GLN A 49 -13.22 -11.25 13.27
CA GLN A 49 -13.34 -11.37 11.82
C GLN A 49 -12.35 -10.46 11.09
N THR A 50 -12.13 -9.23 11.58
CA THR A 50 -11.12 -8.32 11.00
C THR A 50 -9.71 -8.91 11.13
N LYS A 51 -9.36 -9.49 12.29
CA LYS A 51 -8.08 -10.20 12.46
C LYS A 51 -7.94 -11.38 11.49
N LEU A 52 -8.99 -12.16 11.29
CA LEU A 52 -8.98 -13.29 10.36
C LEU A 52 -8.76 -12.85 8.91
N ILE A 53 -9.40 -11.75 8.48
CA ILE A 53 -9.21 -11.21 7.13
C ILE A 53 -7.80 -10.66 6.96
N ILE A 54 -7.29 -9.91 7.94
CA ILE A 54 -5.90 -9.41 7.91
C ILE A 54 -4.93 -10.59 7.81
N LEU A 55 -5.12 -11.63 8.63
CA LEU A 55 -4.29 -12.83 8.61
C LEU A 55 -4.36 -13.56 7.26
N PHE A 56 -5.56 -13.72 6.71
CA PHE A 56 -5.76 -14.37 5.41
C PHE A 56 -5.08 -13.60 4.29
N VAL A 57 -5.28 -12.28 4.24
CA VAL A 57 -4.68 -11.40 3.23
C VAL A 57 -3.17 -11.35 3.38
N ALA A 58 -2.64 -11.24 4.62
CA ALA A 58 -1.21 -11.28 4.89
C ALA A 58 -0.58 -12.61 4.46
N SER A 59 -1.27 -13.74 4.71
CA SER A 59 -0.81 -15.06 4.27
C SER A 59 -0.77 -15.17 2.75
N PHE A 60 -1.82 -14.68 2.07
CA PHE A 60 -1.90 -14.68 0.61
C PHE A 60 -0.78 -13.83 -0.04
N ILE A 61 -0.50 -12.67 0.55
CA ILE A 61 0.58 -11.78 0.10
C ILE A 61 1.95 -12.39 0.39
N GLY A 62 2.12 -13.03 1.54
CA GLY A 62 3.35 -13.76 1.87
C GLY A 62 3.66 -14.85 0.85
N LEU A 63 2.64 -15.63 0.46
CA LEU A 63 2.76 -16.65 -0.59
C LEU A 63 3.12 -16.02 -1.95
N HIS A 64 2.50 -14.90 -2.32
CA HIS A 64 2.83 -14.19 -3.55
C HIS A 64 4.25 -13.59 -3.52
N SER A 65 4.71 -13.13 -2.36
CA SER A 65 6.05 -12.57 -2.18
C SER A 65 7.15 -13.64 -2.21
N ILE A 66 6.83 -14.91 -1.90
CA ILE A 66 7.74 -16.04 -2.08
C ILE A 66 8.09 -16.21 -3.56
N SER A 67 7.12 -16.12 -4.47
CA SER A 67 7.37 -16.17 -5.91
C SER A 67 8.36 -15.08 -6.34
N LEU A 68 8.27 -13.89 -5.74
CA LEU A 68 9.22 -12.81 -5.99
C LEU A 68 10.64 -13.17 -5.53
N ALA A 69 10.78 -13.76 -4.34
CA ALA A 69 12.07 -14.15 -3.78
C ALA A 69 12.79 -15.26 -4.58
N VAL A 70 12.03 -16.09 -5.31
CA VAL A 70 12.58 -17.12 -6.21
C VAL A 70 13.30 -16.48 -7.40
N TYR A 71 12.74 -15.43 -8.00
CA TYR A 71 13.29 -14.78 -9.20
C TYR A 71 14.39 -13.74 -8.93
N TYR A 72 14.58 -13.33 -7.67
CA TYR A 72 15.71 -12.48 -7.29
C TYR A 72 16.99 -13.31 -7.18
N ASP A 73 18.08 -12.84 -7.79
CA ASP A 73 19.40 -13.44 -7.66
C ASP A 73 20.47 -12.37 -7.43
N VAL A 74 21.66 -12.79 -6.97
CA VAL A 74 22.80 -11.88 -6.79
C VAL A 74 23.64 -11.89 -8.06
N SER A 75 23.74 -10.72 -8.69
CA SER A 75 24.65 -10.43 -9.79
C SER A 75 26.10 -10.67 -9.36
N GLN A 76 26.98 -10.91 -10.33
CA GLN A 76 28.43 -11.08 -10.12
C GLN A 76 29.07 -9.87 -9.42
N LEU A 77 28.45 -8.69 -9.51
CA LEU A 77 28.86 -7.46 -8.83
C LEU A 77 28.37 -7.36 -7.36
N GLY A 78 27.72 -8.40 -6.83
CA GLY A 78 27.13 -8.39 -5.49
C GLY A 78 25.80 -7.64 -5.37
N GLN A 79 25.26 -7.14 -6.48
CA GLN A 79 23.97 -6.45 -6.53
C GLN A 79 22.82 -7.44 -6.67
N CYS A 80 21.67 -7.16 -6.05
CA CYS A 80 20.51 -8.04 -6.12
C CYS A 80 19.59 -7.60 -7.24
N ILE A 81 19.48 -8.43 -8.26
CA ILE A 81 18.73 -8.13 -9.47
C ILE A 81 17.78 -9.27 -9.79
N ILE A 82 16.71 -8.94 -10.48
CA ILE A 82 15.81 -9.93 -11.05
C ILE A 82 16.49 -10.47 -12.30
N TYR A 83 16.78 -11.77 -12.34
CA TYR A 83 17.53 -12.39 -13.43
C TYR A 83 16.77 -12.38 -14.76
N SER A 84 15.44 -12.49 -14.73
CA SER A 84 14.60 -12.47 -15.93
C SER A 84 14.14 -11.05 -16.28
N THR A 85 14.56 -10.55 -17.45
CA THR A 85 14.18 -9.23 -17.97
C THR A 85 12.67 -9.09 -18.17
N PHE A 86 12.01 -10.15 -18.66
CA PHE A 86 10.54 -10.18 -18.80
C PHE A 86 9.83 -10.06 -17.46
N TYR A 87 10.31 -10.77 -16.43
CA TYR A 87 9.75 -10.70 -15.10
C TYR A 87 10.03 -9.36 -14.42
N LEU A 88 11.20 -8.75 -14.68
CA LEU A 88 11.53 -7.41 -14.21
C LEU A 88 10.59 -6.35 -14.80
N TYR A 89 10.31 -6.41 -16.10
CA TYR A 89 9.33 -5.51 -16.74
C TYR A 89 7.92 -5.71 -16.17
N TYR A 90 7.46 -6.96 -16.06
CA TYR A 90 6.15 -7.26 -15.48
C TYR A 90 6.03 -6.73 -14.04
N TYR A 91 7.04 -7.00 -13.20
CA TYR A 91 7.04 -6.57 -11.81
C TYR A 91 7.12 -5.05 -11.67
N ARG A 92 8.00 -4.37 -12.41
CA ARG A 92 8.14 -2.90 -12.33
C ARG A 92 6.97 -2.15 -12.97
N TYR A 93 6.49 -2.55 -14.14
CA TYR A 93 5.42 -1.82 -14.82
C TYR A 93 4.03 -2.19 -14.31
N ILE A 94 3.72 -3.49 -14.23
CA ILE A 94 2.37 -3.91 -13.85
C ILE A 94 2.23 -3.84 -12.33
N PHE A 95 3.15 -4.48 -11.59
CA PHE A 95 2.96 -4.59 -10.15
C PHE A 95 3.27 -3.27 -9.43
N GLN A 96 4.43 -2.66 -9.66
CA GLN A 96 4.83 -1.46 -8.93
C GLN A 96 3.99 -0.23 -9.30
N ILE A 97 3.75 0.04 -10.59
CA ILE A 97 2.98 1.23 -11.00
C ILE A 97 1.48 1.05 -10.74
N MET A 98 0.88 -0.09 -11.12
CA MET A 98 -0.58 -0.26 -10.98
C MET A 98 -0.98 -0.55 -9.54
N PHE A 99 -0.36 -1.54 -8.90
CA PHE A 99 -0.75 -1.96 -7.54
C PHE A 99 -0.19 -1.07 -6.44
N HIS A 100 1.00 -0.48 -6.62
CA HIS A 100 1.61 0.37 -5.59
C HIS A 100 1.42 1.87 -5.86
N GLY A 101 1.20 2.27 -7.11
CA GLY A 101 0.90 3.65 -7.49
C GLY A 101 -0.59 3.90 -7.60
N ILE A 102 -1.21 3.46 -8.69
CA ILE A 102 -2.53 3.94 -9.13
C ILE A 102 -3.67 3.46 -8.23
N ILE A 103 -3.79 2.14 -8.03
CA ILE A 103 -4.86 1.54 -7.23
C ILE A 103 -4.93 2.17 -5.83
N PRO A 104 -3.83 2.28 -5.09
CA PRO A 104 -3.92 2.79 -3.74
C PRO A 104 -4.15 4.30 -3.72
N ILE A 105 -3.58 5.10 -4.63
CA ILE A 105 -3.90 6.54 -4.75
C ILE A 105 -5.41 6.74 -4.95
N ILE A 106 -6.03 5.98 -5.85
CA ILE A 106 -7.47 6.06 -6.11
C ILE A 106 -8.25 5.62 -4.87
N SER A 107 -7.89 4.49 -4.28
CA SER A 107 -8.58 3.97 -3.09
C SER A 107 -8.49 4.95 -1.92
N PHE A 108 -7.31 5.54 -1.66
CA PHE A 108 -7.11 6.53 -0.61
C PHE A 108 -7.89 7.79 -0.90
N SER A 109 -7.87 8.31 -2.13
CA SER A 109 -8.64 9.51 -2.49
C SER A 109 -10.13 9.33 -2.25
N ILE A 110 -10.68 8.17 -2.63
CA ILE A 110 -12.09 7.83 -2.41
C ILE A 110 -12.39 7.74 -0.90
N PHE A 111 -11.60 6.96 -0.16
CA PHE A 111 -11.81 6.75 1.27
C PHE A 111 -11.57 8.02 2.11
N GLU A 112 -10.60 8.85 1.74
CA GLU A 112 -10.33 10.15 2.32
C GLU A 112 -11.48 11.11 2.08
N PHE A 113 -11.96 11.23 0.83
CA PHE A 113 -13.09 12.07 0.50
C PHE A 113 -14.35 11.67 1.28
N LEU A 114 -14.65 10.37 1.33
CA LEU A 114 -15.76 9.82 2.10
C LEU A 114 -15.64 10.14 3.59
N THR A 115 -14.45 9.97 4.17
CA THR A 115 -14.20 10.23 5.59
C THR A 115 -14.28 11.73 5.91
N TYR A 116 -13.75 12.59 5.03
CA TYR A 116 -13.82 14.04 5.17
C TYR A 116 -15.27 14.55 5.11
N LYS A 117 -16.06 14.05 4.16
CA LYS A 117 -17.49 14.38 4.04
C LYS A 117 -18.25 13.99 5.31
N GLN A 118 -18.00 12.80 5.84
CA GLN A 118 -18.64 12.31 7.06
C GLN A 118 -18.21 13.10 8.30
N LEU A 119 -16.92 13.44 8.43
CA LEU A 119 -16.41 14.27 9.51
C LEU A 119 -17.03 15.67 9.50
N LYS A 120 -17.21 16.27 8.31
CA LYS A 120 -17.86 17.58 8.15
C LYS A 120 -19.34 17.53 8.57
N ILE A 121 -20.05 16.46 8.22
CA ILE A 121 -21.45 16.24 8.63
C ILE A 121 -21.56 16.05 10.15
N LEU A 122 -20.66 15.28 10.76
CA LEU A 122 -20.62 15.06 12.23
C LEU A 122 -20.27 16.35 13.00
N LYS A 123 -19.30 17.12 12.51
CA LYS A 123 -18.90 18.42 13.10
C LYS A 123 -20.06 19.41 13.12
N ASN A 124 -20.92 19.39 12.10
CA ASN A 124 -22.07 20.29 12.02
C ASN A 124 -23.24 19.85 12.91
N LYS A 125 -23.21 18.63 13.48
CA LYS A 125 -24.35 18.03 14.19
C LYS A 125 -24.22 17.98 15.71
N GLN A 126 -23.03 17.88 16.31
CA GLN A 126 -22.95 17.59 17.77
C GLN A 126 -21.74 18.19 18.50
N ASN A 127 -22.05 19.05 19.47
CA ASN A 127 -21.19 19.56 20.55
C ASN A 127 -20.93 18.54 21.70
N ILE A 128 -21.30 17.25 21.57
CA ILE A 128 -21.60 16.43 22.77
C ILE A 128 -20.70 15.19 22.99
N THR A 129 -19.90 14.70 22.03
CA THR A 129 -19.27 13.37 22.21
C THR A 129 -17.73 13.42 22.24
N LYS A 130 -17.13 13.17 23.42
CA LYS A 130 -15.67 13.08 23.65
C LYS A 130 -14.91 12.15 22.68
N ASN A 131 -15.55 11.09 22.18
CA ASN A 131 -14.93 10.13 21.25
C ASN A 131 -14.70 10.67 19.84
N VAL A 132 -15.44 11.71 19.41
CA VAL A 132 -15.28 12.27 18.05
C VAL A 132 -13.90 12.89 17.86
N ASN A 133 -13.30 13.44 18.93
CA ASN A 133 -11.96 14.01 18.88
C ASN A 133 -10.89 12.93 18.67
N VAL A 134 -11.05 11.77 19.33
CA VAL A 134 -10.17 10.61 19.16
C VAL A 134 -10.29 10.07 17.74
N ASP A 135 -11.51 9.86 17.25
CA ASP A 135 -11.77 9.36 15.89
C ASP A 135 -11.24 10.33 14.82
N ARG A 136 -11.37 11.64 15.06
CA ARG A 136 -10.83 12.69 14.18
C ARG A 136 -9.31 12.70 14.17
N GLN A 137 -8.68 12.57 15.33
CA GLN A 137 -7.21 12.51 15.43
C GLN A 137 -6.68 11.29 14.69
N LEU A 138 -7.28 10.14 14.93
CA LEU A 138 -6.93 8.88 14.28
C LEU A 138 -7.20 8.94 12.77
N SER A 139 -8.23 9.66 12.32
CA SER A 139 -8.49 9.87 10.88
C SER A 139 -7.41 10.76 10.27
N ARG A 140 -7.10 11.87 10.92
CA ARG A 140 -6.05 12.80 10.47
C ARG A 140 -4.68 12.11 10.43
N MET A 141 -4.40 11.22 11.38
CA MET A 141 -3.19 10.40 11.39
C MET A 141 -3.10 9.55 10.11
N PHE A 142 -4.16 8.82 9.76
CA PHE A 142 -4.16 8.03 8.53
C PHE A 142 -3.99 8.86 7.25
N LEU A 143 -4.60 10.05 7.19
CA LEU A 143 -4.44 10.97 6.05
C LEU A 143 -3.00 11.47 5.90
N LEU A 144 -2.37 11.84 7.02
CA LEU A 144 -0.97 12.29 6.99
C LEU A 144 -0.04 11.14 6.63
N THR A 145 -0.32 9.93 7.11
CA THR A 145 0.46 8.74 6.76
C THR A 145 0.32 8.39 5.28
N SER A 146 -0.89 8.39 4.71
CA SER A 146 -1.11 8.11 3.29
C SER A 146 -0.47 9.17 2.40
N PHE A 147 -0.62 10.46 2.74
CA PHE A 147 0.00 11.56 1.99
C PHE A 147 1.53 11.44 1.97
N ARG A 148 2.16 11.11 3.11
CA ARG A 148 3.60 10.87 3.20
C ARG A 148 4.04 9.72 2.31
N ILE A 149 3.28 8.62 2.32
CA ILE A 149 3.55 7.46 1.49
C ILE A 149 3.51 7.86 0.00
N VAL A 150 2.45 8.53 -0.46
CA VAL A 150 2.33 9.00 -1.85
C VAL A 150 3.50 9.92 -2.22
N LEU A 151 3.85 10.89 -1.36
CA LEU A 151 4.97 11.79 -1.60
C LEU A 151 6.30 11.05 -1.73
N SER A 152 6.49 9.95 -1.01
CA SER A 152 7.71 9.12 -1.06
C SER A 152 7.74 8.18 -2.26
N THR A 153 6.59 7.69 -2.71
CA THR A 153 6.49 6.75 -3.84
C THR A 153 6.73 7.46 -5.17
N ILE A 154 6.36 8.74 -5.30
CA ILE A 154 6.57 9.55 -6.51
C ILE A 154 8.06 9.63 -6.91
N PRO A 155 9.00 10.11 -6.06
CA PRO A 155 10.40 10.22 -6.42
C PRO A 155 11.03 8.85 -6.69
N TYR A 156 10.65 7.83 -5.90
CA TYR A 156 11.11 6.46 -6.14
C TYR A 156 10.66 5.92 -7.50
N SER A 157 9.41 6.18 -7.89
CA SER A 157 8.88 5.78 -9.18
C SER A 157 9.57 6.56 -10.31
N ALA A 158 9.75 7.87 -10.16
CA ALA A 158 10.45 8.70 -11.13
C ALA A 158 11.90 8.24 -11.35
N GLU A 159 12.67 8.05 -10.27
CA GLU A 159 14.05 7.55 -10.32
C GLU A 159 14.12 6.18 -11.02
N SER A 160 13.17 5.29 -10.71
CA SER A 160 13.11 3.96 -11.31
C SER A 160 12.87 4.00 -12.83
N THR A 161 12.09 4.98 -13.32
CA THR A 161 11.82 5.19 -14.75
C THR A 161 13.00 5.88 -15.43
N TYR A 162 13.62 6.87 -14.77
CA TYR A 162 14.81 7.56 -15.31
C TYR A 162 15.99 6.62 -15.50
N CYS A 163 16.28 5.74 -14.53
CA CYS A 163 17.34 4.73 -14.68
C CYS A 163 17.09 3.78 -15.85
N LEU A 164 15.83 3.41 -16.12
CA LEU A 164 15.49 2.50 -17.21
C LEU A 164 15.62 3.16 -18.58
N ILE A 165 15.09 4.38 -18.74
CA ILE A 165 15.22 5.14 -19.99
C ILE A 165 16.69 5.36 -20.33
N PHE A 166 17.52 5.70 -19.33
CA PHE A 166 18.94 5.92 -19.55
C PHE A 166 19.70 4.61 -19.84
N ALA A 167 19.34 3.50 -19.18
CA ALA A 167 19.92 2.19 -19.48
C ALA A 167 19.59 1.71 -20.90
N ASP A 168 18.35 1.91 -21.35
CA ASP A 168 17.90 1.59 -22.71
C ASP A 168 18.63 2.45 -23.76
N SER A 169 18.78 3.76 -23.48
CA SER A 169 19.52 4.71 -24.33
C SER A 169 20.98 4.30 -24.54
N SER A 170 21.62 3.72 -23.51
CA SER A 170 23.02 3.29 -23.57
C SER A 170 23.24 1.99 -24.35
N GLN A 171 22.24 1.10 -24.43
CA GLN A 171 22.32 -0.10 -25.30
C GLN A 171 22.13 0.26 -26.77
N GLN A 172 21.36 1.30 -27.07
CA GLN A 172 21.11 1.76 -28.44
C GLN A 172 22.30 2.50 -29.08
N GLN A 173 23.27 2.98 -28.30
CA GLN A 173 24.51 3.59 -28.81
C GLN A 173 25.63 2.59 -29.14
N ILE A 174 25.45 1.30 -28.82
CA ILE A 174 26.47 0.25 -29.05
C ILE A 174 26.06 -0.70 -30.20
N SER A 175 24.88 -0.50 -30.80
CA SER A 175 24.42 -1.24 -32.00
C SER A 175 24.64 -0.46 -33.29
#